data_AF-A0A0D7AB75-F1
#
_entry.id   AF-A0A0D7AB75-F1
#
_cell.length_a   1.000
_cell.length_b   1.000
_cell.length_c   1.000
_cell.angle_alpha   90.00
_cell.angle_beta   90.00
_cell.angle_gamma   90.00
#
_symmetry.space_group_name_H-M   'P 1'
#
loop_
_entity.id
_entity.type
_entity.pdbx_description
1 polymer ?
#
loop_
_entity_poly.entity_id
_entity_poly.type
_entity_poly.pdbx_seq_one_letter_code
_entity_poly.pdbx_strand_id
1 'polypeptide(L)'
;MRALTSPGGRLAKDPLSSLPPPAAVQPRLVYRTGTTPWKKPTGPEAYRELRELRPVFGHKIIAAWKRLGPKVVAYLDSVNVLFTSIDCVRFAKVRDSEGKAGPVVLWIGVIPKSLSGEDAHTAGHGCLALLREFDITDVDVEFRESIYTRSTGPKLLKPVCDLHPTVDVRGPLTPALGLPIAALDTPYTEGTGGFYISEGGDSNKVFVVTARHVVFPLNAGSNDNYVYPNTSTPRRRVLLLGTTAFNNFVTSIKVRIARHSIMGRCKQRQLEALKKRGSGEDKDDVEDTRGERKKLQSLSDEASEAMDALDKFHDEVTKYWSHESQRILGHVVRSPPITLGAGTDTEGYTEDYAIVELDSSKIDKSAFRGNVIDLGTKIPVGEFGWRMRAPSDAPMTFEYPLDRLLKLEDYIKEEEMHHPNVLDHNGEECLLVIKSGNTTDVTIGCATGVFSYVREYLNDGTHQTSMEWAILPYDYKSGAFSAPGDSGSIIVDGRGRFGGLLTGGAGNTEAGEEELDITYATPFFWLWSRIKANGFPDAHLHPVMA
;
A
#
# COMPACT_ATOMS: atom_id res chain seq x y z
N MET A 1 45.71 -41.87 -36.21
CA MET A 1 44.42 -41.98 -36.94
C MET A 1 43.35 -41.33 -36.08
N ARG A 2 42.75 -40.23 -36.60
CA ARG A 2 41.43 -39.61 -36.33
C ARG A 2 40.86 -39.62 -34.89
N ALA A 3 40.80 -38.48 -34.21
CA ALA A 3 39.75 -37.44 -34.25
C ALA A 3 38.43 -37.91 -33.58
N LEU A 4 37.90 -37.20 -32.58
CA LEU A 4 37.04 -36.02 -32.80
C LEU A 4 37.03 -35.05 -31.60
N THR A 5 37.04 -33.76 -31.95
CA THR A 5 36.88 -32.53 -31.17
C THR A 5 35.41 -32.16 -30.96
N SER A 6 35.06 -31.47 -29.85
CA SER A 6 34.19 -30.26 -29.84
C SER A 6 34.06 -29.63 -28.42
N PRO A 7 33.59 -28.37 -28.25
CA PRO A 7 34.40 -27.28 -27.73
C PRO A 7 33.79 -26.59 -26.49
N GLY A 8 34.53 -25.62 -25.94
CA GLY A 8 34.20 -24.90 -24.72
C GLY A 8 32.81 -24.26 -24.64
N GLY A 9 32.15 -24.48 -23.50
CA GLY A 9 31.04 -23.69 -23.03
C GLY A 9 31.53 -22.54 -22.17
N ARG A 10 31.33 -21.31 -22.64
CA ARG A 10 31.42 -20.09 -21.81
C ARG A 10 30.42 -20.23 -20.67
N LEU A 11 30.88 -20.09 -19.43
CA LEU A 11 30.01 -19.78 -18.30
C LEU A 11 29.27 -18.49 -18.65
N ALA A 12 27.97 -18.61 -18.94
CA ALA A 12 27.08 -17.48 -19.07
C ALA A 12 27.08 -16.74 -17.72
N LYS A 13 27.59 -15.51 -17.72
CA LYS A 13 27.43 -14.59 -16.59
C LYS A 13 25.94 -14.35 -16.42
N ASP A 14 25.50 -14.54 -15.18
CA ASP A 14 24.14 -14.34 -14.71
C ASP A 14 23.60 -12.95 -15.13
N PRO A 15 22.49 -12.85 -15.89
CA PRO A 15 21.96 -11.57 -16.37
C PRO A 15 21.42 -10.66 -15.26
N LEU A 16 21.28 -11.17 -14.03
CA LEU A 16 20.87 -10.37 -12.87
C LEU A 16 22.02 -9.58 -12.21
N SER A 17 23.28 -9.79 -12.62
CA SER A 17 24.43 -9.07 -12.05
C SER A 17 24.72 -7.71 -12.69
N SER A 18 23.97 -7.31 -13.72
CA SER A 18 24.23 -6.10 -14.52
C SER A 18 23.18 -4.99 -14.36
N LEU A 19 22.22 -5.13 -13.44
CA LEU A 19 21.37 -4.00 -13.08
C LEU A 19 22.25 -2.98 -12.32
N PRO A 20 22.38 -1.73 -12.79
CA PRO A 20 23.04 -0.71 -12.00
C PRO A 20 22.28 -0.59 -10.68
N PRO A 21 22.97 -0.56 -9.52
CA PRO A 21 22.30 -0.29 -8.26
C PRO A 21 21.48 0.99 -8.41
N PRO A 22 20.28 1.07 -7.82
CA PRO A 22 19.45 2.27 -7.90
C PRO A 22 20.33 3.47 -7.59
N ALA A 23 20.34 4.44 -8.50
CA ALA A 23 21.25 5.58 -8.44
C ALA A 23 21.09 6.24 -7.06
N ALA A 24 22.05 6.00 -6.16
CA ALA A 24 22.07 6.63 -4.86
C ALA A 24 22.15 8.13 -5.11
N VAL A 25 21.03 8.82 -4.90
CA VAL A 25 20.94 10.27 -5.08
C VAL A 25 21.82 10.89 -4.00
N GLN A 26 23.08 11.16 -4.35
CA GLN A 26 23.98 11.91 -3.48
C GLN A 26 23.54 13.37 -3.47
N PRO A 27 23.33 13.98 -2.30
CA PRO A 27 22.94 15.39 -2.21
C PRO A 27 23.99 16.28 -2.87
N ARG A 28 23.55 17.36 -3.51
CA ARG A 28 24.45 18.31 -4.16
C ARG A 28 25.35 18.97 -3.12
N LEU A 29 26.66 18.79 -3.24
CA LEU A 29 27.65 19.50 -2.43
C LEU A 29 27.72 20.97 -2.88
N VAL A 30 27.59 21.88 -1.92
CA VAL A 30 27.67 23.34 -2.12
C VAL A 30 29.09 23.83 -1.88
N TYR A 31 29.70 23.40 -0.77
CA TYR A 31 31.05 23.82 -0.35
C TYR A 31 31.70 22.77 0.54
N ARG A 32 33.04 22.74 0.57
CA ARG A 32 33.83 21.91 1.49
C ARG A 32 35.17 22.55 1.80
N THR A 33 35.66 22.36 3.04
CA THR A 33 36.97 22.86 3.49
C THR A 33 38.10 21.86 3.26
N GLY A 34 37.77 20.57 3.08
CA GLY A 34 38.77 19.50 2.99
C GLY A 34 39.74 19.70 1.83
N THR A 35 41.03 19.46 2.08
CA THR A 35 42.15 19.77 1.17
C THR A 35 42.32 18.80 0.00
N THR A 36 41.60 17.67 -0.02
CA THR A 36 41.69 16.70 -1.12
C THR A 36 41.13 17.30 -2.43
N PRO A 37 41.91 17.43 -3.51
CA PRO A 37 41.44 18.03 -4.75
C PRO A 37 40.24 17.29 -5.31
N TRP A 38 39.19 18.03 -5.70
CA TRP A 38 38.09 17.45 -6.45
C TRP A 38 38.58 17.10 -7.86
N LYS A 39 38.41 15.84 -8.26
CA LYS A 39 38.74 15.38 -9.61
C LYS A 39 37.43 15.12 -10.35
N LYS A 40 37.23 15.84 -11.46
CA LYS A 40 36.12 15.56 -12.39
C LYS A 40 36.31 14.15 -12.95
N PRO A 41 35.31 13.26 -12.84
CA PRO A 41 35.37 11.98 -13.52
C PRO A 41 35.44 12.21 -15.05
N THR A 42 36.42 11.60 -15.72
CA THR A 42 36.61 11.69 -17.19
C THR A 42 36.71 10.29 -17.79
N GLY A 43 35.96 10.03 -18.86
CA GLY A 43 35.99 8.78 -19.63
C GLY A 43 34.66 8.01 -19.67
N PRO A 44 34.59 6.88 -20.40
CA PRO A 44 33.39 6.04 -20.52
C PRO A 44 32.91 5.41 -19.20
N GLU A 45 33.80 5.33 -18.20
CA GLU A 45 33.53 4.78 -16.86
C GLU A 45 33.52 5.85 -15.76
N ALA A 46 33.15 7.09 -16.11
CA ALA A 46 33.14 8.26 -15.24
C ALA A 46 32.02 8.25 -14.17
N TYR A 47 31.89 7.16 -13.41
CA TYR A 47 30.98 7.08 -12.27
C TYR A 47 31.46 7.97 -11.12
N ARG A 48 30.52 8.60 -10.41
CA ARG A 48 30.83 9.29 -9.16
C ARG A 48 31.27 8.26 -8.11
N GLU A 49 32.30 8.61 -7.34
CA GLU A 49 32.79 7.77 -6.25
C GLU A 49 31.72 7.66 -5.15
N LEU A 50 31.25 6.44 -4.87
CA LEU A 50 30.27 6.18 -3.83
C LEU A 50 30.93 6.30 -2.45
N ARG A 51 30.28 7.06 -1.55
CA ARG A 51 30.70 7.23 -0.16
C ARG A 51 29.64 6.68 0.78
N GLU A 52 30.09 6.01 1.83
CA GLU A 52 29.27 5.53 2.94
C GLU A 52 29.44 6.44 4.15
N LEU A 53 28.35 6.76 4.84
CA LEU A 53 28.38 7.50 6.11
C LEU A 53 28.78 6.56 7.25
N ARG A 54 29.71 7.01 8.09
CA ARG A 54 30.17 6.28 9.27
C ARG A 54 30.00 7.14 10.53
N PRO A 55 29.64 6.53 11.67
CA PRO A 55 29.45 7.25 12.92
C PRO A 55 30.78 7.77 13.47
N VAL A 56 30.71 8.83 14.28
CA VAL A 56 31.87 9.41 14.97
C VAL A 56 31.84 8.95 16.43
N PHE A 57 32.79 8.10 16.80
CA PHE A 57 33.07 7.71 18.20
C PHE A 57 34.51 8.07 18.58
N GLY A 58 34.77 8.24 19.88
CA GLY A 58 36.11 8.49 20.43
C GLY A 58 36.76 9.84 20.07
N HIS A 59 36.05 10.73 19.38
CA HIS A 59 36.56 12.03 18.94
C HIS A 59 36.25 13.14 19.97
N LYS A 60 37.17 14.11 20.13
CA LYS A 60 37.03 15.23 21.08
C LYS A 60 35.76 16.05 20.89
N ILE A 61 35.28 16.15 19.64
CA ILE A 61 34.02 16.85 19.31
C ILE A 61 32.82 16.34 20.09
N ILE A 62 32.77 15.04 20.44
CA ILE A 62 31.65 14.43 21.15
C ILE A 62 31.49 15.06 22.54
N ALA A 63 32.60 15.24 23.27
CA ALA A 63 32.60 15.86 24.58
C ALA A 63 32.32 17.38 24.49
N ALA A 64 32.79 18.04 23.43
CA ALA A 64 32.60 19.47 23.21
C ALA A 64 31.20 19.83 22.70
N TRP A 65 30.49 18.90 22.04
CA TRP A 65 29.31 19.20 21.21
C TRP A 65 28.18 19.91 21.96
N LYS A 66 27.93 19.55 23.23
CA LYS A 66 26.89 20.23 24.05
C LYS A 66 27.13 21.73 24.22
N ARG A 67 28.39 22.17 24.16
CA ARG A 67 28.78 23.60 24.27
C ARG A 67 29.06 24.22 22.90
N LEU A 68 29.66 23.47 21.99
CA LEU A 68 30.02 23.93 20.65
C LEU A 68 28.81 24.02 19.72
N GLY A 69 27.94 23.02 19.71
CA GLY A 69 26.78 22.91 18.81
C GLY A 69 25.90 24.17 18.82
N PRO A 70 25.45 24.67 19.98
CA PRO A 70 24.66 25.90 20.07
C PRO A 70 25.40 27.14 19.51
N LYS A 71 26.74 27.21 19.67
CA LYS A 71 27.52 28.31 19.08
C LYS A 71 27.57 28.22 17.56
N VAL A 72 27.71 27.02 17.01
CA VAL A 72 27.66 26.80 15.55
C VAL A 72 26.30 27.23 15.00
N VAL A 73 25.21 26.83 15.67
CA VAL A 73 23.85 27.26 15.29
C VAL A 73 23.73 28.78 15.31
N ALA A 74 24.06 29.41 16.43
CA ALA A 74 23.96 30.87 16.56
C ALA A 74 24.82 31.63 15.54
N TYR A 75 25.99 31.09 15.20
CA TYR A 75 26.85 31.66 14.16
C TYR A 75 26.21 31.54 12.78
N LEU A 76 25.73 30.35 12.40
CA LEU A 76 25.06 30.14 11.11
C LEU A 76 23.83 31.05 10.96
N ASP A 77 23.06 31.22 12.03
CA ASP A 77 21.94 32.18 12.07
C ASP A 77 22.44 33.63 11.87
N SER A 78 23.54 34.02 12.52
CA SER A 78 24.09 35.37 12.40
C SER A 78 24.59 35.73 11.00
N VAL A 79 24.96 34.72 10.19
CA VAL A 79 25.35 34.88 8.78
C VAL A 79 24.23 34.52 7.80
N ASN A 80 22.98 34.44 8.29
CA ASN A 80 21.77 34.16 7.50
C ASN A 80 21.81 32.84 6.70
N VAL A 81 22.51 31.82 7.20
CA VAL A 81 22.51 30.49 6.58
C VAL A 81 21.27 29.73 7.01
N LEU A 82 20.36 29.48 6.06
CA LEU A 82 19.16 28.67 6.26
C LEU A 82 19.50 27.17 6.31
N PHE A 83 20.14 26.74 7.39
CA PHE A 83 20.50 25.34 7.60
C PHE A 83 19.27 24.48 7.97
N THR A 84 19.30 23.21 7.58
CA THR A 84 18.25 22.22 7.84
C THR A 84 18.71 21.10 8.76
N SER A 85 19.99 20.74 8.73
CA SER A 85 20.59 19.74 9.64
C SER A 85 22.06 20.06 9.88
N ILE A 86 22.59 19.62 11.02
CA ILE A 86 24.02 19.70 11.35
C ILE A 86 24.42 18.35 11.93
N ASP A 87 25.26 17.63 11.20
CA ASP A 87 25.62 16.25 11.49
C ASP A 87 27.14 16.12 11.67
N CYS A 88 27.61 15.34 12.64
CA CYS A 88 29.04 14.97 12.75
C CYS A 88 29.24 13.55 12.23
N VAL A 89 29.86 13.40 11.06
CA VAL A 89 29.97 12.13 10.34
C VAL A 89 31.39 11.87 9.86
N ARG A 90 31.69 10.64 9.44
CA ARG A 90 32.86 10.32 8.61
C ARG A 90 32.39 9.74 7.28
N PHE A 91 33.21 9.85 6.25
CA PHE A 91 32.97 9.21 4.95
C PHE A 91 33.97 8.10 4.70
N ALA A 92 33.49 6.92 4.30
CA ALA A 92 34.31 5.82 3.79
C ALA A 92 34.05 5.63 2.30
N LYS A 93 35.08 5.31 1.51
CA LYS A 93 34.94 5.01 0.08
C LYS A 93 34.51 3.56 -0.11
N VAL A 94 33.41 3.34 -0.84
CA VAL A 94 32.81 2.01 -0.99
C VAL A 94 33.69 1.04 -1.80
N ARG A 95 34.58 1.55 -2.67
CA ARG A 95 35.42 0.73 -3.55
C ARG A 95 36.87 0.54 -3.06
N ASP A 96 37.26 1.15 -1.93
CA ASP A 96 38.56 0.88 -1.32
C ASP A 96 38.46 -0.36 -0.43
N SER A 97 39.28 -1.37 -0.70
CA SER A 97 39.33 -2.66 0.02
C SER A 97 39.71 -2.53 1.50
N GLU A 98 40.15 -1.36 1.96
CA GLU A 98 40.48 -1.10 3.37
C GLU A 98 39.36 -0.43 4.19
N GLY A 99 38.29 0.07 3.57
CA GLY A 99 37.11 0.62 4.27
C GLY A 99 37.39 1.74 5.30
N LYS A 100 38.57 2.36 5.27
CA LYS A 100 38.98 3.35 6.28
C LYS A 100 38.15 4.62 6.16
N ALA A 101 37.52 4.99 7.26
CA ALA A 101 36.75 6.23 7.37
C ALA A 101 37.71 7.44 7.37
N GLY A 102 37.40 8.45 6.56
CA GLY A 102 38.12 9.71 6.49
C GLY A 102 38.02 10.55 7.78
N PRO A 103 38.51 11.81 7.76
CA PRO A 103 38.40 12.71 8.90
C PRO A 103 36.93 12.94 9.30
N VAL A 104 36.73 13.47 10.51
CA VAL A 104 35.40 13.89 10.94
C VAL A 104 34.98 15.09 10.11
N VAL A 105 33.73 15.08 9.67
CA VAL A 105 33.12 16.16 8.90
C VAL A 105 31.92 16.70 9.68
N LEU A 106 31.92 18.01 9.93
CA LEU A 106 30.75 18.77 10.28
C LEU A 106 29.93 19.00 8.99
N TRP A 107 28.91 18.19 8.81
CA TRP A 107 28.12 18.11 7.59
C TRP A 107 26.81 18.87 7.76
N ILE A 108 26.69 20.00 7.07
CA ILE A 108 25.60 20.96 7.23
C ILE A 108 24.67 20.85 6.02
N GLY A 109 23.40 20.52 6.29
CA GLY A 109 22.32 20.58 5.30
C GLY A 109 21.79 22.00 5.15
N VAL A 110 21.54 22.45 3.93
CA VAL A 110 20.92 23.75 3.62
C VAL A 110 19.80 23.59 2.60
N ILE A 111 18.80 24.48 2.65
CA ILE A 111 17.69 24.46 1.70
C ILE A 111 18.24 24.51 0.26
N PRO A 112 17.75 23.67 -0.68
CA PRO A 112 18.23 23.68 -2.06
C PRO A 112 18.19 25.08 -2.68
N LYS A 113 19.29 25.48 -3.34
CA LYS A 113 19.47 26.80 -3.97
C LYS A 113 19.43 28.01 -3.00
N SER A 114 19.43 27.81 -1.68
CA SER A 114 19.36 28.93 -0.72
C SER A 114 20.71 29.52 -0.34
N LEU A 115 21.83 28.84 -0.64
CA LEU A 115 23.17 29.25 -0.23
C LEU A 115 24.12 29.25 -1.42
N SER A 116 24.81 30.38 -1.64
CA SER A 116 25.83 30.52 -2.68
C SER A 116 27.15 29.85 -2.24
N GLY A 117 28.03 29.53 -3.19
CA GLY A 117 29.34 28.96 -2.88
C GLY A 117 30.24 29.93 -2.09
N GLU A 118 30.12 31.23 -2.33
CA GLU A 118 30.90 32.29 -1.64
C GLU A 118 30.42 32.47 -0.19
N ASP A 119 29.10 32.50 0.03
CA ASP A 119 28.53 32.58 1.37
C ASP A 119 28.82 31.30 2.17
N ALA A 120 28.75 30.14 1.52
CA ALA A 120 29.12 28.86 2.12
C ALA A 120 30.61 28.80 2.50
N HIS A 121 31.48 29.43 1.70
CA HIS A 121 32.91 29.56 2.03
C HIS A 121 33.12 30.37 3.30
N THR A 122 32.47 31.54 3.40
CA THR A 122 32.52 32.42 4.59
C THR A 122 31.97 31.72 5.83
N ALA A 123 30.79 31.11 5.71
CA ALA A 123 30.16 30.35 6.78
C ALA A 123 31.04 29.16 7.22
N GLY A 124 31.59 28.41 6.28
CA GLY A 124 32.47 27.27 6.57
C GLY A 124 33.72 27.66 7.37
N HIS A 125 34.35 28.79 7.03
CA HIS A 125 35.52 29.27 7.76
C HIS A 125 35.20 29.78 9.17
N GLY A 126 34.04 30.39 9.38
CA GLY A 126 33.61 30.74 10.74
C GLY A 126 33.29 29.52 11.60
N CYS A 127 32.70 28.46 11.01
CA CYS A 127 32.55 27.18 11.70
C CYS A 127 33.91 26.56 12.08
N LEU A 128 34.91 26.64 11.20
CA LEU A 128 36.29 26.22 11.52
C LEU A 128 36.91 27.07 12.65
N ALA A 129 36.66 28.38 12.68
CA ALA A 129 37.14 29.24 13.77
C ALA A 129 36.52 28.83 15.12
N LEU A 130 35.21 28.55 15.15
CA LEU A 130 34.54 28.04 16.34
C LEU A 130 35.08 26.67 16.78
N LEU A 131 35.37 25.75 15.85
CA LEU A 131 36.00 24.47 16.17
C LEU A 131 37.37 24.67 16.84
N ARG A 132 38.16 25.65 16.37
CA ARG A 132 39.47 25.99 16.95
C ARG A 132 39.37 26.55 18.38
N GLU A 133 38.31 27.27 18.73
CA GLU A 133 38.09 27.74 20.12
C GLU A 133 37.97 26.58 21.12
N PHE A 134 37.61 25.38 20.65
CA PHE A 134 37.52 24.16 21.46
C PHE A 134 38.73 23.25 21.28
N ASP A 135 39.82 23.76 20.69
CA ASP A 135 41.02 23.02 20.34
C ASP A 135 40.69 21.76 19.51
N ILE A 136 39.81 21.92 18.52
CA ILE A 136 39.44 20.90 17.52
C ILE A 136 39.91 21.40 16.16
N THR A 137 40.90 20.74 15.59
CA THR A 137 41.56 21.16 14.33
C THR A 137 41.51 20.10 13.24
N ASP A 138 40.98 18.92 13.56
CA ASP A 138 40.91 17.71 12.73
C ASP A 138 39.49 17.41 12.21
N VAL A 139 38.69 18.48 12.03
CA VAL A 139 37.31 18.41 11.51
C VAL A 139 37.19 19.29 10.26
N ASP A 140 36.71 18.69 9.18
CA ASP A 140 36.32 19.42 7.97
C ASP A 140 34.88 19.92 8.07
N VAL A 141 34.54 20.98 7.34
CA VAL A 141 33.17 21.50 7.21
C VAL A 141 32.71 21.32 5.78
N GLU A 142 31.53 20.72 5.59
CA GLU A 142 30.91 20.53 4.28
C GLU A 142 29.45 21.00 4.29
N PHE A 143 29.03 21.72 3.24
CA PHE A 143 27.65 22.12 3.02
C PHE A 143 27.04 21.31 1.88
N ARG A 144 25.82 20.83 2.08
CA ARG A 144 25.05 20.11 1.07
C ARG A 144 23.62 20.62 0.98
N GLU A 145 23.04 20.58 -0.21
CA GLU A 145 21.59 20.77 -0.35
C GLU A 145 20.87 19.58 0.30
N SER A 146 20.05 19.87 1.31
CA SER A 146 19.29 18.88 2.09
C SER A 146 18.08 19.56 2.74
N ILE A 147 17.04 18.79 3.02
CA ILE A 147 15.88 19.27 3.78
C ILE A 147 15.69 18.32 4.97
N TYR A 148 15.46 18.87 6.16
CA TYR A 148 15.04 18.08 7.31
C TYR A 148 13.56 17.79 7.19
N THR A 149 13.25 16.53 6.92
CA THR A 149 11.88 16.03 6.88
C THR A 149 11.66 15.20 8.13
N ARG A 150 10.70 15.59 8.97
CA ARG A 150 10.18 14.69 10.01
C ARG A 150 9.51 13.53 9.30
N SER A 151 9.88 12.30 9.61
CA SER A 151 9.31 11.11 9.01
C SER A 151 7.86 10.86 9.49
N THR A 152 6.93 11.74 9.14
CA THR A 152 5.50 11.44 9.10
C THR A 152 5.25 10.95 7.68
N GLY A 153 5.12 9.64 7.48
CA GLY A 153 4.84 9.18 6.12
C GLY A 153 3.49 9.69 5.61
N PRO A 154 3.26 9.64 4.31
CA PRO A 154 2.10 10.25 3.69
C PRO A 154 0.80 9.73 4.30
N LYS A 155 -0.22 10.60 4.28
CA LYS A 155 -1.57 10.27 4.72
C LYS A 155 -2.31 9.52 3.62
N LEU A 156 -3.22 8.62 4.01
CA LEU A 156 -4.19 8.04 3.11
C LEU A 156 -4.98 9.15 2.38
N LEU A 157 -5.22 8.89 1.11
CA LEU A 157 -5.83 9.79 0.16
C LEU A 157 -7.35 9.73 0.26
N LYS A 158 -8.01 10.81 -0.13
CA LYS A 158 -9.47 10.82 -0.28
C LYS A 158 -9.90 9.89 -1.42
N PRO A 159 -10.97 9.10 -1.26
CA PRO A 159 -11.71 8.54 -2.39
C PRO A 159 -12.10 9.63 -3.38
N VAL A 160 -12.21 9.27 -4.65
CA VAL A 160 -12.49 10.19 -5.76
C VAL A 160 -13.70 9.71 -6.56
N CYS A 161 -14.38 10.64 -7.20
CA CYS A 161 -15.53 10.34 -8.06
C CYS A 161 -15.12 9.57 -9.33
N ASP A 162 -16.10 8.96 -9.98
CA ASP A 162 -15.93 8.14 -11.20
C ASP A 162 -15.24 8.86 -12.36
N LEU A 163 -15.35 10.19 -12.42
CA LEU A 163 -14.75 11.00 -13.49
C LEU A 163 -13.27 11.34 -13.22
N HIS A 164 -12.77 11.07 -12.01
CA HIS A 164 -11.39 11.42 -11.67
C HIS A 164 -10.42 10.47 -12.40
N PRO A 165 -9.38 10.96 -13.08
CA PRO A 165 -8.53 10.10 -13.91
C PRO A 165 -7.79 8.97 -13.20
N THR A 166 -7.59 9.09 -11.88
CA THR A 166 -6.91 8.08 -11.06
C THR A 166 -7.86 7.11 -10.35
N VAL A 167 -9.16 7.21 -10.58
CA VAL A 167 -10.19 6.47 -9.84
C VAL A 167 -9.93 4.96 -9.80
N ASP A 168 -9.53 4.37 -10.94
CA ASP A 168 -9.29 2.93 -11.10
C ASP A 168 -8.09 2.39 -10.31
N VAL A 169 -7.19 3.26 -9.87
CA VAL A 169 -5.94 2.87 -9.20
C VAL A 169 -5.76 3.53 -7.84
N ARG A 170 -6.63 4.47 -7.45
CA ARG A 170 -6.44 5.21 -6.19
C ARG A 170 -6.77 4.38 -4.96
N GLY A 171 -7.68 3.42 -5.09
CA GLY A 171 -8.27 2.62 -4.00
C GLY A 171 -7.29 2.16 -2.93
N PRO A 172 -6.15 1.51 -3.28
CA PRO A 172 -5.19 0.98 -2.30
C PRO A 172 -4.52 2.02 -1.38
N LEU A 173 -4.61 3.31 -1.72
CA LEU A 173 -4.11 4.41 -0.90
C LEU A 173 -5.23 5.22 -0.22
N THR A 174 -6.47 4.75 -0.26
CA THR A 174 -7.60 5.39 0.44
C THR A 174 -7.99 4.62 1.69
N PRO A 175 -8.71 5.21 2.65
CA PRO A 175 -9.23 4.49 3.80
C PRO A 175 -10.45 3.59 3.50
N ALA A 176 -10.89 3.43 2.24
CA ALA A 176 -11.96 2.49 1.94
C ALA A 176 -11.53 1.06 2.29
N LEU A 177 -12.50 0.21 2.65
CA LEU A 177 -12.26 -1.18 3.01
C LEU A 177 -11.72 -1.98 1.82
N GLY A 178 -10.97 -3.04 2.12
CA GLY A 178 -10.12 -3.71 1.12
C GLY A 178 -8.67 -3.26 1.17
N LEU A 179 -8.19 -2.73 2.31
CA LEU A 179 -6.83 -2.24 2.46
C LEU A 179 -5.82 -3.39 2.32
N PRO A 180 -4.88 -3.35 1.36
CA PRO A 180 -3.76 -4.28 1.32
C PRO A 180 -2.87 -4.11 2.56
N ILE A 181 -2.68 -5.16 3.35
CA ILE A 181 -1.85 -5.10 4.54
C ILE A 181 -0.93 -6.31 4.68
N ALA A 182 0.15 -6.14 5.44
CA ALA A 182 1.06 -7.19 5.85
C ALA A 182 1.71 -6.84 7.20
N ALA A 183 2.18 -7.83 7.95
CA ALA A 183 3.08 -7.53 9.07
C ALA A 183 4.44 -7.05 8.54
N LEU A 184 5.05 -6.06 9.21
CA LEU A 184 6.36 -5.54 8.82
C LEU A 184 7.45 -6.60 8.86
N ASP A 185 7.35 -7.58 9.77
CA ASP A 185 8.34 -8.65 9.91
C ASP A 185 8.22 -9.70 8.80
N THR A 186 7.06 -9.80 8.15
CA THR A 186 6.75 -10.73 7.05
C THR A 186 6.02 -10.00 5.91
N PRO A 187 6.66 -9.00 5.26
CA PRO A 187 5.98 -8.11 4.31
C PRO A 187 5.57 -8.80 3.00
N TYR A 188 5.97 -10.06 2.82
CA TYR A 188 5.61 -10.93 1.70
C TYR A 188 4.38 -11.81 1.98
N THR A 189 3.90 -11.89 3.23
CA THR A 189 2.63 -12.52 3.57
C THR A 189 1.58 -11.43 3.67
N GLU A 190 0.77 -11.33 2.62
CA GLU A 190 -0.15 -10.24 2.42
C GLU A 190 -1.59 -10.69 2.64
N GLY A 191 -2.42 -9.75 3.04
CA GLY A 191 -3.85 -9.93 3.25
C GLY A 191 -4.58 -8.59 3.12
N THR A 192 -5.80 -8.58 3.64
CA THR A 192 -6.70 -7.43 3.56
C THR A 192 -7.13 -6.98 4.96
N GLY A 193 -7.13 -5.66 5.19
CA GLY A 193 -7.83 -5.04 6.31
C GLY A 193 -9.34 -5.05 6.06
N GLY A 194 -10.07 -5.79 6.89
CA GLY A 194 -11.48 -6.12 6.65
C GLY A 194 -12.43 -5.01 6.99
N PHE A 195 -12.42 -4.58 8.25
CA PHE A 195 -13.35 -3.55 8.73
C PHE A 195 -12.78 -2.76 9.89
N TYR A 196 -13.32 -1.57 10.11
CA TYR A 196 -12.96 -0.69 11.20
C TYR A 196 -13.88 -0.81 12.40
N ILE A 197 -13.30 -0.65 13.59
CA ILE A 197 -14.03 -0.53 14.84
C ILE A 197 -13.50 0.68 15.62
N SER A 198 -14.35 1.32 16.40
CA SER A 198 -13.89 2.24 17.47
C SER A 198 -13.82 1.51 18.79
N GLU A 199 -12.91 1.92 19.67
CA GLU A 199 -12.83 1.38 21.03
C GLU A 199 -14.12 1.60 21.81
N GLY A 200 -14.77 2.76 21.58
CA GLY A 200 -15.91 3.22 22.34
C GLY A 200 -15.53 3.92 23.65
N GLY A 201 -16.54 4.20 24.48
CA GLY A 201 -16.38 4.97 25.71
C GLY A 201 -15.86 6.39 25.44
N ASP A 202 -14.85 6.81 26.20
CA ASP A 202 -14.21 8.13 26.06
C ASP A 202 -13.01 8.11 25.08
N SER A 203 -12.75 6.97 24.43
CA SER A 203 -11.59 6.80 23.54
C SER A 203 -11.91 7.15 22.09
N ASN A 204 -10.97 7.85 21.45
CA ASN A 204 -11.03 8.19 20.03
C ASN A 204 -10.21 7.24 19.15
N LYS A 205 -9.81 6.08 19.69
CA LYS A 205 -8.99 5.13 18.94
C LYS A 205 -9.84 4.38 17.91
N VAL A 206 -9.30 4.27 16.71
CA VAL A 206 -9.86 3.49 15.61
C VAL A 206 -8.91 2.35 15.29
N PHE A 207 -9.48 1.17 15.09
CA PHE A 207 -8.76 -0.05 14.76
C PHE A 207 -9.25 -0.59 13.43
N VAL A 208 -8.39 -1.33 12.73
CA VAL A 208 -8.78 -2.21 11.63
C VAL A 208 -8.66 -3.66 12.08
N VAL A 209 -9.67 -4.47 11.76
CA VAL A 209 -9.72 -5.90 12.02
C VAL A 209 -9.38 -6.64 10.73
N THR A 210 -8.56 -7.68 10.84
CA THR A 210 -8.14 -8.57 9.75
C THR A 210 -8.03 -10.00 10.27
N ALA A 211 -7.75 -10.97 9.40
CA ALA A 211 -7.42 -12.33 9.82
C ALA A 211 -6.07 -12.37 10.54
N ARG A 212 -5.94 -13.16 11.60
CA ARG A 212 -4.69 -13.28 12.37
C ARG A 212 -3.56 -13.78 11.49
N HIS A 213 -3.79 -14.80 10.67
CA HIS A 213 -2.72 -15.41 9.86
C HIS A 213 -2.07 -14.42 8.87
N VAL A 214 -2.72 -13.30 8.56
CA VAL A 214 -2.16 -12.22 7.73
C VAL A 214 -1.04 -11.48 8.47
N VAL A 215 -1.19 -11.23 9.77
CA VAL A 215 -0.23 -10.47 10.59
C VAL A 215 0.62 -11.36 11.52
N PHE A 216 0.23 -12.62 11.69
CA PHE A 216 0.97 -13.68 12.37
C PHE A 216 0.93 -14.96 11.53
N PRO A 217 1.71 -15.03 10.43
CA PRO A 217 1.73 -16.21 9.57
C PRO A 217 2.14 -17.46 10.35
N LEU A 218 1.39 -18.56 10.17
CA LEU A 218 1.63 -19.82 10.88
C LEU A 218 3.01 -20.44 10.58
N ASN A 219 3.58 -20.13 9.42
CA ASN A 219 4.93 -20.58 9.03
C ASN A 219 6.07 -19.72 9.63
N ALA A 220 5.75 -18.58 10.24
CA ALA A 220 6.74 -17.61 10.73
C ALA A 220 6.78 -17.49 12.26
N GLY A 221 5.83 -18.10 12.98
CA GLY A 221 5.77 -18.02 14.44
C GLY A 221 4.75 -18.96 15.07
N SER A 222 4.68 -18.94 16.40
CA SER A 222 3.72 -19.73 17.17
C SER A 222 2.30 -19.15 17.09
N ASN A 223 1.32 -20.04 17.24
CA ASN A 223 -0.10 -19.69 17.34
C ASN A 223 -0.47 -19.22 18.77
N ASP A 224 0.35 -18.38 19.38
CA ASP A 224 0.12 -17.90 20.74
C ASP A 224 -0.82 -16.70 20.79
N ASN A 225 -1.51 -16.54 21.92
CA ASN A 225 -2.30 -15.35 22.17
C ASN A 225 -1.39 -14.11 22.21
N TYR A 226 -1.75 -13.08 21.45
CA TYR A 226 -1.06 -11.81 21.44
C TYR A 226 -1.92 -10.72 22.08
N VAL A 227 -1.38 -10.12 23.14
CA VAL A 227 -1.90 -8.92 23.79
C VAL A 227 -0.75 -7.94 23.86
N TYR A 228 -0.88 -6.76 23.28
CA TYR A 228 0.19 -5.76 23.35
C TYR A 228 0.39 -5.35 24.80
N PRO A 229 1.54 -5.67 25.42
CA PRO A 229 1.81 -5.23 26.78
C PRO A 229 2.24 -3.77 26.71
N ASN A 230 1.69 -2.90 27.56
CA ASN A 230 2.07 -1.47 27.67
C ASN A 230 3.54 -1.24 28.10
N THR A 231 4.40 -2.25 28.07
CA THR A 231 5.82 -2.24 28.46
C THR A 231 6.74 -2.40 27.24
N SER A 232 8.05 -2.30 27.46
CA SER A 232 9.20 -2.20 26.52
C SER A 232 9.32 -3.19 25.35
N THR A 233 8.29 -3.94 25.01
CA THR A 233 8.26 -4.89 23.89
C THR A 233 8.07 -4.16 22.56
N PRO A 234 8.84 -4.50 21.51
CA PRO A 234 8.64 -3.94 20.18
C PRO A 234 7.20 -4.17 19.68
N ARG A 235 6.58 -3.11 19.16
CA ARG A 235 5.24 -3.19 18.55
C ARG A 235 5.28 -4.07 17.29
N ARG A 236 4.32 -4.97 17.15
CA ARG A 236 4.05 -5.67 15.89
C ARG A 236 3.41 -4.70 14.91
N ARG A 237 4.24 -4.07 14.08
CA ARG A 237 3.82 -3.04 13.13
C ARG A 237 3.16 -3.67 11.90
N VAL A 238 2.11 -3.02 11.42
CA VAL A 238 1.38 -3.41 10.21
C VAL A 238 1.67 -2.40 9.11
N LEU A 239 2.04 -2.91 7.95
CA LEU A 239 2.28 -2.15 6.73
C LEU A 239 1.00 -2.10 5.89
N LEU A 240 0.71 -0.93 5.33
CA LEU A 240 -0.13 -0.79 4.15
C LEU A 240 0.71 -1.17 2.93
N LEU A 241 0.16 -2.00 2.03
CA LEU A 241 0.85 -2.52 0.84
C LEU A 241 2.16 -3.22 1.22
N GLY A 242 2.08 -4.54 1.40
CA GLY A 242 3.25 -5.40 1.48
C GLY A 242 4.14 -5.30 0.23
N THR A 243 5.19 -6.09 0.17
CA THR A 243 6.18 -6.02 -0.91
C THR A 243 5.56 -6.29 -2.28
N THR A 244 4.73 -7.32 -2.40
CA THR A 244 4.12 -7.75 -3.66
C THR A 244 2.97 -6.82 -4.03
N ALA A 245 2.08 -6.51 -3.09
CA ALA A 245 0.98 -5.58 -3.28
C ALA A 245 1.45 -4.19 -3.72
N PHE A 246 2.53 -3.66 -3.13
CA PHE A 246 3.08 -2.37 -3.56
C PHE A 246 3.63 -2.40 -5.00
N ASN A 247 4.35 -3.47 -5.36
CA ASN A 247 4.89 -3.62 -6.71
C ASN A 247 3.78 -3.79 -7.76
N ASN A 248 2.75 -4.58 -7.44
CA ASN A 248 1.57 -4.77 -8.27
C ASN A 248 0.81 -3.45 -8.44
N PHE A 249 0.66 -2.68 -7.35
CA PHE A 249 0.03 -1.36 -7.39
C PHE A 249 0.80 -0.36 -8.27
N VAL A 250 2.12 -0.25 -8.14
CA VAL A 250 2.93 0.62 -9.03
C VAL A 250 2.81 0.15 -10.49
N THR A 251 2.77 -1.16 -10.72
CA THR A 251 2.60 -1.74 -12.05
C THR A 251 1.23 -1.44 -12.63
N SER A 252 0.15 -1.49 -11.83
CA SER A 252 -1.21 -1.21 -12.30
C SER A 252 -1.36 0.24 -12.78
N ILE A 253 -0.72 1.20 -12.10
CA ILE A 253 -0.66 2.60 -12.56
C ILE A 253 0.01 2.69 -13.94
N LYS A 254 1.16 2.04 -14.14
CA LYS A 254 1.87 2.02 -15.43
C LYS A 254 1.05 1.40 -16.54
N VAL A 255 0.36 0.28 -16.26
CA VAL A 255 -0.55 -0.36 -17.21
C VAL A 255 -1.68 0.59 -17.60
N ARG A 256 -2.22 1.36 -16.64
CA ARG A 256 -3.28 2.32 -16.91
C ARG A 256 -2.81 3.48 -17.80
N ILE A 257 -1.62 4.04 -17.53
CA ILE A 257 -0.97 5.05 -18.39
C ILE A 257 -0.83 4.52 -19.81
N ALA A 258 -0.30 3.29 -19.97
CA ALA A 258 -0.13 2.68 -21.29
C ALA A 258 -1.47 2.48 -22.03
N ARG A 259 -2.54 2.08 -21.32
CA ARG A 259 -3.90 1.96 -21.91
C ARG A 259 -4.41 3.29 -22.44
N HIS A 260 -4.28 4.38 -21.68
CA HIS A 260 -4.69 5.71 -22.15
C HIS A 260 -3.84 6.19 -23.34
N SER A 261 -2.53 5.90 -23.35
CA SER A 261 -1.66 6.21 -24.48
C SER A 261 -2.05 5.48 -25.77
N ILE A 262 -2.45 4.20 -25.68
CA ILE A 262 -2.96 3.45 -26.82
C ILE A 262 -4.29 4.04 -27.29
N MET A 263 -5.22 4.31 -26.35
CA MET A 263 -6.53 4.88 -26.67
C MET A 263 -6.41 6.23 -27.37
N GLY A 264 -5.64 7.17 -26.81
CA GLY A 264 -5.41 8.50 -27.39
C GLY A 264 -4.84 8.42 -28.81
N ARG A 265 -3.82 7.57 -29.03
CA ARG A 265 -3.26 7.35 -30.38
C ARG A 265 -4.29 6.79 -31.36
N CYS A 266 -5.13 5.85 -30.93
CA CYS A 266 -6.20 5.32 -31.76
C CYS A 266 -7.22 6.41 -32.14
N LYS A 267 -7.65 7.23 -31.19
CA LYS A 267 -8.60 8.34 -31.44
C LYS A 267 -8.01 9.41 -32.37
N GLN A 268 -6.74 9.76 -32.19
CA GLN A 268 -6.05 10.70 -33.09
C GLN A 268 -5.98 10.16 -34.53
N ARG A 269 -5.66 8.87 -34.73
CA ARG A 269 -5.68 8.26 -36.08
C ARG A 269 -7.06 8.28 -36.71
N GLN A 270 -8.12 8.00 -35.94
CA GLN A 270 -9.51 8.11 -36.41
C GLN A 270 -9.85 9.54 -36.82
N LEU A 271 -9.43 10.52 -36.02
CA LEU A 271 -9.64 11.94 -36.32
C LEU A 271 -8.91 12.37 -37.61
N GLU A 272 -7.67 11.93 -37.81
CA GLU A 272 -6.93 12.19 -39.05
C GLU A 272 -7.59 11.55 -40.28
N ALA A 273 -8.07 10.32 -40.16
CA ALA A 273 -8.79 9.63 -41.23
C ALA A 273 -10.07 10.40 -41.62
N LEU A 274 -10.85 10.87 -40.64
CA LEU A 274 -12.03 11.70 -40.88
C LEU A 274 -11.72 13.07 -41.46
N LYS A 275 -10.56 13.67 -41.15
CA LYS A 275 -10.11 14.93 -41.79
C LYS A 275 -9.78 14.73 -43.28
N LYS A 276 -9.21 13.57 -43.64
CA LYS A 276 -8.86 13.23 -45.03
C LYS A 276 -10.06 12.91 -45.90
N ARG A 277 -11.16 12.41 -45.33
CA ARG A 277 -12.37 11.94 -46.03
C ARG A 277 -13.34 13.05 -46.49
N GLY A 278 -12.85 14.26 -46.78
CA GLY A 278 -13.62 15.52 -46.91
C GLY A 278 -15.02 15.45 -47.55
N SER A 279 -15.98 16.10 -46.85
CA SER A 279 -17.34 16.55 -47.22
C SER A 279 -18.16 15.70 -48.19
N GLY A 280 -19.08 14.89 -47.66
CA GLY A 280 -20.29 14.50 -48.38
C GLY A 280 -21.10 15.75 -48.75
N GLU A 281 -21.79 15.71 -49.89
CA GLU A 281 -22.56 16.83 -50.45
C GLU A 281 -23.88 17.07 -49.69
N ASP A 282 -24.29 16.15 -48.81
CA ASP A 282 -25.50 16.23 -48.00
C ASP A 282 -25.28 16.91 -46.63
N LYS A 283 -26.25 17.71 -46.21
CA LYS A 283 -26.19 18.48 -44.94
C LYS A 283 -26.17 17.58 -43.71
N ASP A 284 -26.88 16.46 -43.74
CA ASP A 284 -26.95 15.50 -42.62
C ASP A 284 -25.58 14.80 -42.44
N ASP A 285 -24.91 14.41 -43.53
CA ASP A 285 -23.55 13.84 -43.52
C ASP A 285 -22.52 14.82 -42.93
N VAL A 286 -22.68 16.12 -43.18
CA VAL A 286 -21.77 17.16 -42.65
C VAL A 286 -21.95 17.36 -41.14
N GLU A 287 -23.19 17.32 -40.63
CA GLU A 287 -23.48 17.50 -39.21
C GLU A 287 -23.05 16.26 -38.39
N ASP A 288 -23.33 15.05 -38.89
CA ASP A 288 -22.86 13.79 -38.29
C ASP A 288 -21.33 13.72 -38.25
N THR A 289 -20.66 14.09 -39.35
CA THR A 289 -19.19 14.16 -39.40
C THR A 289 -18.62 15.19 -38.41
N ARG A 290 -19.32 16.31 -38.19
CA ARG A 290 -18.92 17.33 -37.18
C ARG A 290 -19.08 16.79 -35.76
N GLY A 291 -20.19 16.12 -35.47
CA GLY A 291 -20.45 15.47 -34.19
C GLY A 291 -19.41 14.40 -33.86
N GLU A 292 -19.09 13.53 -34.82
CA GLU A 292 -18.08 12.49 -34.67
C GLU A 292 -16.69 13.06 -34.42
N ARG A 293 -16.28 14.08 -35.18
CA ARG A 293 -14.99 14.77 -34.96
C ARG A 293 -14.90 15.38 -33.56
N LYS A 294 -15.96 16.05 -33.10
CA LYS A 294 -15.99 16.65 -31.76
C LYS A 294 -15.86 15.58 -30.67
N LYS A 295 -16.55 14.45 -30.81
CA LYS A 295 -16.47 13.32 -29.88
C LYS A 295 -15.08 12.69 -29.84
N LEU A 296 -14.46 12.45 -31.00
CA LEU A 296 -13.11 11.89 -31.07
C LEU A 296 -12.05 12.83 -30.49
N GLN A 297 -12.20 14.13 -30.71
CA GLN A 297 -11.33 15.14 -30.10
C GLN A 297 -11.47 15.10 -28.57
N SER A 298 -12.69 15.14 -28.03
CA SER A 298 -12.96 15.03 -26.58
C SER A 298 -12.30 13.79 -25.98
N LEU A 299 -12.51 12.60 -26.58
CA LEU A 299 -11.92 11.35 -26.11
C LEU A 299 -10.38 11.33 -26.19
N SER A 300 -9.79 12.02 -27.17
CA SER A 300 -8.34 12.19 -27.26
C SER A 300 -7.81 13.11 -26.16
N ASP A 301 -8.52 14.20 -25.89
CA ASP A 301 -8.13 15.18 -24.87
C ASP A 301 -8.26 14.55 -23.47
N GLU A 302 -9.38 13.87 -23.19
CA GLU A 302 -9.59 13.08 -21.96
C GLU A 302 -8.50 12.03 -21.74
N ALA A 303 -8.07 11.33 -22.81
CA ALA A 303 -6.98 10.37 -22.70
C ALA A 303 -5.64 11.03 -22.35
N SER A 304 -5.37 12.22 -22.89
CA SER A 304 -4.16 12.99 -22.58
C SER A 304 -4.17 13.50 -21.14
N GLU A 305 -5.29 14.10 -20.71
CA GLU A 305 -5.46 14.59 -19.34
C GLU A 305 -5.33 13.45 -18.33
N ALA A 306 -5.87 12.27 -18.65
CA ALA A 306 -5.75 11.11 -17.80
C ALA A 306 -4.31 10.60 -17.70
N MET A 307 -3.55 10.62 -18.80
CA MET A 307 -2.13 10.27 -18.77
C MET A 307 -1.34 11.22 -17.87
N ASP A 308 -1.49 12.54 -18.04
CA ASP A 308 -0.76 13.53 -17.25
C ASP A 308 -1.07 13.38 -15.74
N ALA A 309 -2.35 13.15 -15.41
CA ALA A 309 -2.78 12.93 -14.03
C ALA A 309 -2.22 11.62 -13.44
N LEU A 310 -2.20 10.53 -14.22
CA LEU A 310 -1.67 9.24 -13.80
C LEU A 310 -0.13 9.25 -13.69
N ASP A 311 0.58 9.94 -14.58
CA ASP A 311 2.04 10.12 -14.51
C ASP A 311 2.41 10.89 -13.24
N LYS A 312 1.70 11.99 -12.96
CA LYS A 312 1.87 12.73 -11.70
C LYS A 312 1.59 11.84 -10.49
N PHE A 313 0.52 11.04 -10.53
CA PHE A 313 0.18 10.13 -9.45
C PHE A 313 1.25 9.04 -9.26
N HIS A 314 1.76 8.46 -10.34
CA HIS A 314 2.86 7.50 -10.32
C HIS A 314 4.12 8.09 -9.66
N ASP A 315 4.47 9.33 -10.00
CA ASP A 315 5.61 10.04 -9.41
C ASP A 315 5.41 10.28 -7.91
N GLU A 316 4.21 10.67 -7.49
CA GLU A 316 3.87 10.83 -6.08
C GLU A 316 3.95 9.51 -5.31
N VAL A 317 3.40 8.42 -5.87
CA VAL A 317 3.46 7.07 -5.28
C VAL A 317 4.93 6.62 -5.14
N THR A 318 5.70 6.72 -6.21
CA THR A 318 7.10 6.28 -6.22
C THR A 318 7.95 7.10 -5.26
N LYS A 319 7.69 8.41 -5.16
CA LYS A 319 8.47 9.33 -4.32
C LYS A 319 8.15 9.20 -2.83
N TYR A 320 6.88 9.10 -2.46
CA TYR A 320 6.46 9.21 -1.06
C TYR A 320 6.07 7.88 -0.43
N TRP A 321 5.73 6.87 -1.21
CA TRP A 321 5.21 5.59 -0.71
C TRP A 321 6.17 4.41 -0.93
N SER A 322 7.30 4.59 -1.62
CA SER A 322 8.23 3.48 -1.93
C SER A 322 8.90 2.85 -0.71
N HIS A 323 9.18 3.62 0.34
CA HIS A 323 9.81 3.10 1.55
C HIS A 323 8.76 2.51 2.52
N GLU A 324 9.01 1.32 3.05
CA GLU A 324 8.12 0.65 4.03
C GLU A 324 7.82 1.52 5.26
N SER A 325 8.79 2.28 5.76
CA SER A 325 8.61 3.19 6.89
C SER A 325 7.55 4.27 6.62
N GLN A 326 7.32 4.61 5.35
CA GLN A 326 6.30 5.55 4.93
C GLN A 326 4.90 4.91 4.90
N ARG A 327 4.82 3.58 4.85
CA ARG A 327 3.59 2.80 4.74
C ARG A 327 3.15 2.11 6.02
N ILE A 328 3.83 2.33 7.15
CA ILE A 328 3.37 1.81 8.45
C ILE A 328 1.96 2.39 8.73
N LEU A 329 0.96 1.51 8.77
CA LEU A 329 -0.44 1.87 8.97
C LEU A 329 -0.79 1.93 10.47
N GLY A 330 -0.14 1.10 11.27
CA GLY A 330 -0.49 0.93 12.67
C GLY A 330 0.28 -0.20 13.34
N HIS A 331 -0.29 -0.75 14.41
CA HIS A 331 0.29 -1.89 15.11
C HIS A 331 -0.78 -2.78 15.72
N VAL A 332 -0.48 -4.08 15.83
CA VAL A 332 -1.40 -5.05 16.44
C VAL A 332 -1.49 -4.80 17.95
N VAL A 333 -2.72 -4.76 18.47
CA VAL A 333 -3.01 -4.61 19.91
C VAL A 333 -3.58 -5.88 20.55
N ARG A 334 -4.33 -6.67 19.79
CA ARG A 334 -4.95 -7.91 20.26
C ARG A 334 -5.06 -8.91 19.11
N SER A 335 -4.74 -10.17 19.38
CA SER A 335 -5.04 -11.27 18.47
C SER A 335 -5.07 -12.58 19.28
N PRO A 336 -6.23 -13.23 19.47
CA PRO A 336 -6.28 -14.55 20.08
C PRO A 336 -5.56 -15.59 19.19
N PRO A 337 -5.23 -16.78 19.70
CA PRO A 337 -4.80 -17.91 18.86
C PRO A 337 -5.84 -18.23 17.79
N ILE A 338 -5.39 -18.64 16.59
CA ILE A 338 -6.27 -19.32 15.64
C ILE A 338 -6.83 -20.56 16.32
N THR A 339 -8.15 -20.64 16.41
CA THR A 339 -8.84 -21.78 17.02
C THR A 339 -9.90 -22.28 16.05
N LEU A 340 -9.73 -23.50 15.56
CA LEU A 340 -10.72 -24.20 14.75
C LEU A 340 -11.74 -24.88 15.67
N GLY A 341 -13.03 -24.78 15.35
CA GLY A 341 -14.07 -25.35 16.21
C GLY A 341 -14.32 -24.54 17.50
N ALA A 342 -14.08 -23.23 17.48
CA ALA A 342 -14.27 -22.36 18.64
C ALA A 342 -15.76 -22.08 18.93
N GLY A 343 -16.05 -21.81 20.20
CA GLY A 343 -17.41 -21.55 20.67
C GLY A 343 -18.00 -22.75 21.41
N THR A 344 -19.33 -22.80 21.45
CA THR A 344 -20.07 -23.96 21.98
C THR A 344 -20.10 -25.12 20.99
N ASP A 345 -20.55 -26.29 21.44
CA ASP A 345 -20.68 -27.51 20.61
C ASP A 345 -21.56 -27.31 19.35
N THR A 346 -22.44 -26.31 19.35
CA THR A 346 -23.30 -25.95 18.21
C THR A 346 -22.76 -24.82 17.33
N GLU A 347 -21.73 -24.10 17.79
CA GLU A 347 -21.11 -22.99 17.04
C GLU A 347 -19.89 -23.46 16.26
N GLY A 348 -18.90 -24.06 16.91
CA GLY A 348 -17.74 -24.67 16.27
C GLY A 348 -17.08 -23.86 15.13
N TYR A 349 -17.05 -22.53 15.18
CA TYR A 349 -16.55 -21.67 14.09
C TYR A 349 -15.04 -21.44 14.17
N THR A 350 -14.44 -20.91 13.11
CA THR A 350 -13.02 -20.53 13.14
C THR A 350 -12.83 -19.19 13.83
N GLU A 351 -12.03 -19.14 14.90
CA GLU A 351 -11.61 -17.88 15.53
C GLU A 351 -10.25 -17.45 14.96
N ASP A 352 -10.25 -16.64 13.91
CA ASP A 352 -9.04 -16.16 13.23
C ASP A 352 -9.12 -14.66 12.97
N TYR A 353 -8.69 -13.85 13.95
CA TYR A 353 -8.66 -12.40 13.78
C TYR A 353 -7.53 -11.71 14.55
N ALA A 354 -7.17 -10.52 14.08
CA ALA A 354 -6.28 -9.59 14.74
C ALA A 354 -6.85 -8.17 14.68
N ILE A 355 -6.61 -7.40 15.73
CA ILE A 355 -7.04 -6.01 15.88
C ILE A 355 -5.81 -5.12 15.84
N VAL A 356 -5.80 -4.19 14.90
CA VAL A 356 -4.68 -3.30 14.60
C VAL A 356 -5.08 -1.86 14.93
N GLU A 357 -4.42 -1.23 15.90
CA GLU A 357 -4.59 0.19 16.19
C GLU A 357 -3.98 1.01 15.06
N LEU A 358 -4.81 1.86 14.43
CA LEU A 358 -4.39 2.72 13.33
C LEU A 358 -3.58 3.90 13.85
N ASP A 359 -2.53 4.26 13.13
CA ASP A 359 -1.83 5.53 13.35
C ASP A 359 -2.72 6.67 12.85
N SER A 360 -3.32 7.41 13.78
CA SER A 360 -4.23 8.52 13.43
C SER A 360 -3.57 9.61 12.59
N SER A 361 -2.23 9.73 12.65
CA SER A 361 -1.50 10.69 11.82
C SER A 361 -1.53 10.33 10.33
N LYS A 362 -1.85 9.07 9.99
CA LYS A 362 -1.98 8.55 8.62
C LYS A 362 -3.33 8.78 7.99
N ILE A 363 -4.37 9.07 8.76
CA ILE A 363 -5.73 9.11 8.24
C ILE A 363 -6.25 10.52 8.43
N ASP A 364 -6.47 11.21 7.31
CA ASP A 364 -7.13 12.51 7.35
C ASP A 364 -8.62 12.33 7.67
N LYS A 365 -9.13 13.06 8.66
CA LYS A 365 -10.55 13.06 9.02
C LYS A 365 -11.47 13.34 7.83
N SER A 366 -11.03 14.17 6.90
CA SER A 366 -11.79 14.50 5.70
C SER A 366 -11.69 13.43 4.59
N ALA A 367 -10.79 12.46 4.71
CA ALA A 367 -10.68 11.28 3.84
C ALA A 367 -11.39 10.05 4.42
N PHE A 368 -11.44 9.91 5.75
CA PHE A 368 -12.11 8.81 6.40
C PHE A 368 -13.63 8.92 6.24
N ARG A 369 -14.27 7.82 5.83
CA ARG A 369 -15.73 7.71 5.67
C ARG A 369 -16.33 6.60 6.53
N GLY A 370 -15.54 6.03 7.44
CA GLY A 370 -15.93 4.87 8.24
C GLY A 370 -15.85 3.57 7.44
N ASN A 371 -16.71 2.63 7.78
CA ASN A 371 -16.83 1.36 7.07
C ASN A 371 -17.56 1.57 5.73
N VAL A 372 -16.78 1.75 4.67
CA VAL A 372 -17.28 1.86 3.29
C VAL A 372 -16.45 0.96 2.37
N ILE A 373 -17.11 0.22 1.49
CA ILE A 373 -16.46 -0.49 0.39
C ILE A 373 -16.51 0.41 -0.85
N ASP A 374 -15.36 0.74 -1.42
CA ASP A 374 -15.31 1.33 -2.75
C ASP A 374 -15.60 0.21 -3.77
N LEU A 375 -16.74 0.29 -4.46
CA LEU A 375 -17.16 -0.75 -5.43
C LEU A 375 -16.27 -0.83 -6.68
N GLY A 376 -15.34 0.12 -6.85
CA GLY A 376 -14.35 0.12 -7.91
C GLY A 376 -14.95 0.20 -9.32
N THR A 377 -14.09 0.19 -10.32
CA THR A 377 -14.48 0.37 -11.74
C THR A 377 -14.28 -0.89 -12.58
N LYS A 378 -13.82 -1.98 -11.96
CA LYS A 378 -13.55 -3.27 -12.61
C LYS A 378 -14.82 -3.89 -13.19
N ILE A 379 -15.92 -3.85 -12.44
CA ILE A 379 -17.25 -4.27 -12.89
C ILE A 379 -18.02 -3.00 -13.30
N PRO A 380 -18.43 -2.85 -14.57
CA PRO A 380 -19.20 -1.69 -15.01
C PRO A 380 -20.48 -1.49 -14.20
N VAL A 381 -20.85 -0.26 -13.88
CA VAL A 381 -22.03 0.07 -13.03
C VAL A 381 -23.32 -0.63 -13.49
N GLY A 382 -23.59 -0.63 -14.80
CA GLY A 382 -24.78 -1.30 -15.36
C GLY A 382 -24.74 -2.83 -15.20
N GLU A 383 -23.56 -3.43 -15.30
CA GLU A 383 -23.37 -4.86 -15.08
C GLU A 383 -23.44 -5.20 -13.58
N PHE A 384 -22.86 -4.37 -12.72
CA PHE A 384 -22.93 -4.51 -11.26
C PHE A 384 -24.38 -4.49 -10.79
N GLY A 385 -25.13 -3.45 -11.19
CA GLY A 385 -26.55 -3.32 -10.86
C GLY A 385 -27.38 -4.47 -11.40
N TRP A 386 -27.05 -4.97 -12.60
CA TRP A 386 -27.72 -6.14 -13.17
C TRP A 386 -27.47 -7.42 -12.35
N ARG A 387 -26.22 -7.67 -11.95
CA ARG A 387 -25.85 -8.83 -11.14
C ARG A 387 -26.48 -8.83 -9.75
N MET A 388 -26.67 -7.65 -9.17
CA MET A 388 -27.28 -7.48 -7.84
C MET A 388 -28.81 -7.37 -7.84
N ARG A 389 -29.46 -7.53 -9.01
CA ARG A 389 -30.90 -7.29 -9.16
C ARG A 389 -31.71 -8.55 -8.85
N ALA A 390 -32.79 -8.37 -8.08
CA ALA A 390 -33.86 -9.37 -7.95
C ALA A 390 -34.75 -9.44 -9.22
N PRO A 391 -35.61 -10.46 -9.38
CA PRO A 391 -36.55 -10.56 -10.51
C PRO A 391 -37.45 -9.33 -10.64
N SER A 392 -38.01 -9.09 -11.83
CA SER A 392 -38.71 -7.84 -12.18
C SER A 392 -39.88 -7.44 -11.25
N ASP A 393 -40.46 -8.39 -10.52
CA ASP A 393 -41.62 -8.17 -9.64
C ASP A 393 -41.23 -8.07 -8.15
N ALA A 394 -39.94 -8.19 -7.81
CA ALA A 394 -39.44 -8.08 -6.45
C ALA A 394 -38.97 -6.64 -6.12
N PRO A 395 -39.04 -6.20 -4.84
CA PRO A 395 -38.47 -4.92 -4.42
C PRO A 395 -36.97 -4.85 -4.73
N MET A 396 -36.48 -3.69 -5.19
CA MET A 396 -35.05 -3.45 -5.37
C MET A 396 -34.34 -3.56 -4.02
N THR A 397 -33.45 -4.55 -3.89
CA THR A 397 -32.69 -4.82 -2.65
C THR A 397 -31.29 -4.22 -2.67
N PHE A 398 -30.83 -3.76 -3.84
CA PHE A 398 -29.57 -3.07 -4.04
C PHE A 398 -29.78 -1.81 -4.89
N GLU A 399 -29.23 -0.69 -4.42
CA GLU A 399 -29.11 0.55 -5.18
C GLU A 399 -27.63 0.90 -5.26
N TYR A 400 -27.11 1.07 -6.48
CA TYR A 400 -25.69 1.41 -6.66
C TYR A 400 -25.43 2.82 -6.11
N PRO A 401 -24.51 3.00 -5.15
CA PRO A 401 -24.25 4.30 -4.53
C PRO A 401 -23.76 5.33 -5.56
N LEU A 402 -24.28 6.56 -5.50
CA LEU A 402 -23.91 7.66 -6.43
C LEU A 402 -22.41 8.00 -6.41
N ASP A 403 -21.75 7.77 -5.27
CA ASP A 403 -20.32 8.02 -5.07
C ASP A 403 -19.48 6.75 -5.10
N ARG A 404 -20.09 5.61 -5.48
CA ARG A 404 -19.48 4.27 -5.52
C ARG A 404 -19.13 3.67 -4.15
N LEU A 405 -19.37 4.39 -3.06
CA LEU A 405 -19.01 3.96 -1.72
C LEU A 405 -20.19 3.26 -1.06
N LEU A 406 -20.17 1.93 -1.05
CA LEU A 406 -21.16 1.13 -0.32
C LEU A 406 -20.90 1.27 1.18
N LYS A 407 -21.75 2.06 1.85
CA LYS A 407 -21.69 2.24 3.29
C LYS A 407 -22.16 0.98 4.01
N LEU A 408 -21.40 0.57 5.03
CA LEU A 408 -21.75 -0.59 5.82
C LEU A 408 -22.49 -0.19 7.09
N GLU A 409 -23.65 -0.82 7.29
CA GLU A 409 -24.55 -0.58 8.42
C GLU A 409 -25.13 -1.92 8.89
N ASP A 410 -25.11 -2.17 10.20
CA ASP A 410 -25.65 -3.40 10.82
C ASP A 410 -24.98 -4.71 10.34
N TYR A 411 -25.45 -5.87 10.74
CA TYR A 411 -24.93 -7.16 10.30
C TYR A 411 -26.04 -8.19 10.04
N ILE A 412 -25.74 -9.18 9.21
CA ILE A 412 -26.68 -10.25 8.86
C ILE A 412 -26.81 -11.18 10.06
N LYS A 413 -28.05 -11.42 10.52
CA LYS A 413 -28.33 -12.39 11.59
C LYS A 413 -28.26 -13.82 11.06
N GLU A 414 -27.99 -14.77 11.94
CA GLU A 414 -27.89 -16.19 11.59
C GLU A 414 -29.14 -16.69 10.87
N GLU A 415 -30.34 -16.37 11.37
CA GLU A 415 -31.60 -16.76 10.72
C GLU A 415 -31.75 -16.19 9.30
N GLU A 416 -31.26 -14.97 9.06
CA GLU A 416 -31.29 -14.32 7.74
C GLU A 416 -30.21 -14.87 6.80
N MET A 417 -29.13 -15.48 7.32
CA MET A 417 -28.16 -16.21 6.50
C MET A 417 -28.73 -17.55 6.03
N HIS A 418 -29.45 -18.26 6.89
CA HIS A 418 -30.10 -19.54 6.56
C HIS A 418 -31.31 -19.36 5.64
N HIS A 419 -32.06 -18.28 5.82
CA HIS A 419 -33.30 -18.00 5.13
C HIS A 419 -33.30 -16.57 4.58
N PRO A 420 -32.56 -16.31 3.49
CA PRO A 420 -32.49 -14.98 2.91
C PRO A 420 -33.85 -14.57 2.36
N ASN A 421 -34.23 -13.32 2.59
CA ASN A 421 -35.48 -12.75 2.05
C ASN A 421 -35.30 -12.14 0.64
N VAL A 422 -34.29 -12.61 -0.09
CA VAL A 422 -33.89 -12.11 -1.41
C VAL A 422 -33.82 -13.26 -2.41
N LEU A 423 -34.24 -12.97 -3.64
CA LEU A 423 -34.23 -13.89 -4.76
C LEU A 423 -33.20 -13.45 -5.80
N ASP A 424 -32.57 -14.42 -6.45
CA ASP A 424 -31.69 -14.19 -7.61
C ASP A 424 -32.50 -13.89 -8.89
N HIS A 425 -31.82 -13.71 -10.03
CA HIS A 425 -32.49 -13.44 -11.31
C HIS A 425 -33.39 -14.60 -11.80
N ASN A 426 -33.18 -15.83 -11.30
CA ASN A 426 -33.98 -17.02 -11.63
C ASN A 426 -35.18 -17.18 -10.70
N GLY A 427 -35.30 -16.37 -9.65
CA GLY A 427 -36.34 -16.47 -8.65
C GLY A 427 -36.03 -17.50 -7.56
N GLU A 428 -34.78 -17.95 -7.44
CA GLU A 428 -34.31 -18.84 -6.38
C GLU A 428 -33.82 -18.03 -5.17
N GLU A 429 -34.01 -18.55 -3.96
CA GLU A 429 -33.50 -17.91 -2.74
C GLU A 429 -31.97 -17.83 -2.80
N CYS A 430 -31.43 -16.63 -2.74
CA CYS A 430 -30.00 -16.40 -2.88
C CYS A 430 -29.56 -15.17 -2.08
N LEU A 431 -28.46 -15.32 -1.35
CA LEU A 431 -27.81 -14.23 -0.64
C LEU A 431 -26.57 -13.79 -1.44
N LEU A 432 -26.75 -12.76 -2.28
CA LEU A 432 -25.66 -12.13 -3.00
C LEU A 432 -24.79 -11.31 -2.05
N VAL A 433 -23.48 -11.53 -2.15
CA VAL A 433 -22.48 -10.89 -1.29
C VAL A 433 -21.39 -10.21 -2.10
N ILE A 434 -20.83 -9.17 -1.51
CA ILE A 434 -19.78 -8.32 -2.07
C ILE A 434 -18.59 -8.33 -1.11
N LYS A 435 -17.37 -8.30 -1.66
CA LYS A 435 -16.17 -7.91 -0.90
C LYS A 435 -15.28 -7.01 -1.74
N SER A 436 -14.32 -6.35 -1.10
CA SER A 436 -13.13 -5.77 -1.74
C SER A 436 -11.89 -6.38 -1.10
N GLY A 437 -11.04 -7.02 -1.90
CA GLY A 437 -9.82 -7.70 -1.45
C GLY A 437 -8.57 -7.21 -2.16
N ASN A 438 -7.41 -7.39 -1.53
CA ASN A 438 -6.10 -6.99 -2.06
C ASN A 438 -5.79 -7.59 -3.44
N THR A 439 -6.19 -8.84 -3.69
CA THR A 439 -5.77 -9.58 -4.90
C THR A 439 -6.83 -9.51 -6.00
N THR A 440 -8.10 -9.66 -5.64
CA THR A 440 -9.19 -9.77 -6.64
C THR A 440 -9.97 -8.48 -6.86
N ASP A 441 -9.63 -7.40 -6.14
CA ASP A 441 -10.43 -6.17 -6.03
C ASP A 441 -11.86 -6.50 -5.56
N VAL A 442 -12.85 -5.79 -6.12
CA VAL A 442 -14.26 -6.02 -5.83
C VAL A 442 -14.79 -7.23 -6.58
N THR A 443 -15.41 -8.15 -5.84
CA THR A 443 -16.05 -9.33 -6.37
C THR A 443 -17.47 -9.47 -5.82
N ILE A 444 -18.33 -10.12 -6.61
CA ILE A 444 -19.69 -10.50 -6.23
C ILE A 444 -19.71 -12.04 -6.17
N GLY A 445 -20.38 -12.59 -5.18
CA GLY A 445 -20.52 -14.04 -4.99
C GLY A 445 -21.89 -14.39 -4.41
N CYS A 446 -22.11 -15.69 -4.25
CA CYS A 446 -23.36 -16.26 -3.74
C CYS A 446 -23.06 -17.02 -2.45
N ALA A 447 -23.63 -16.57 -1.33
CA ALA A 447 -23.47 -17.23 -0.05
C ALA A 447 -24.42 -18.42 0.10
N THR A 448 -23.98 -19.48 0.78
CA THR A 448 -24.83 -20.62 1.11
C THR A 448 -25.47 -20.46 2.49
N GLY A 449 -26.75 -20.84 2.60
CA GLY A 449 -27.44 -20.91 3.88
C GLY A 449 -27.01 -22.09 4.76
N VAL A 450 -26.13 -22.98 4.29
CA VAL A 450 -25.55 -24.06 5.10
C VAL A 450 -24.10 -23.70 5.41
N PHE A 451 -23.71 -23.80 6.68
CA PHE A 451 -22.30 -23.68 7.07
C PHE A 451 -21.52 -24.93 6.69
N SER A 452 -20.39 -24.74 6.04
CA SER A 452 -19.51 -25.80 5.58
C SER A 452 -18.56 -26.22 6.67
N TYR A 453 -18.17 -27.50 6.69
CA TYR A 453 -17.10 -27.98 7.53
C TYR A 453 -15.77 -27.94 6.78
N VAL A 454 -14.77 -27.31 7.38
CA VAL A 454 -13.37 -27.36 6.97
C VAL A 454 -12.58 -28.18 7.97
N ARG A 455 -11.56 -28.89 7.48
CA ARG A 455 -10.68 -29.71 8.30
C ARG A 455 -9.23 -29.44 7.95
N GLU A 456 -8.46 -29.06 8.95
CA GLU A 456 -7.01 -28.94 8.86
C GLU A 456 -6.36 -30.21 9.42
N TYR A 457 -5.41 -30.75 8.67
CA TYR A 457 -4.59 -31.88 9.10
C TYR A 457 -3.22 -31.35 9.52
N LEU A 458 -2.87 -31.57 10.79
CA LEU A 458 -1.63 -31.09 11.38
C LEU A 458 -0.49 -32.10 11.14
N ASN A 459 0.74 -31.62 11.14
CA ASN A 459 1.94 -32.44 10.86
C ASN A 459 2.16 -33.58 11.88
N ASP A 460 1.56 -33.50 13.06
CA ASP A 460 1.62 -34.53 14.09
C ASP A 460 0.59 -35.67 13.87
N GLY A 461 -0.16 -35.63 12.76
CA GLY A 461 -1.19 -36.60 12.42
C GLY A 461 -2.55 -36.34 13.11
N THR A 462 -2.66 -35.28 13.91
CA THR A 462 -3.95 -34.83 14.44
C THR A 462 -4.68 -33.95 13.41
N HIS A 463 -5.95 -33.67 13.67
CA HIS A 463 -6.75 -32.79 12.83
C HIS A 463 -7.68 -31.94 13.68
N GLN A 464 -8.07 -30.79 13.12
CA GLN A 464 -9.05 -29.90 13.71
C GLN A 464 -10.14 -29.61 12.68
N THR A 465 -11.38 -29.45 13.15
CA THR A 465 -12.55 -29.25 12.30
C THR A 465 -13.26 -27.99 12.73
N SER A 466 -13.76 -27.21 11.77
CA SER A 466 -14.43 -25.95 12.02
C SER A 466 -15.59 -25.75 11.05
N MET A 467 -16.59 -24.98 11.48
CA MET A 467 -17.66 -24.49 10.63
C MET A 467 -17.28 -23.13 10.03
N GLU A 468 -17.63 -22.93 8.77
CA GLU A 468 -17.35 -21.71 8.02
C GLU A 468 -18.53 -21.36 7.12
N TRP A 469 -18.73 -20.06 6.90
CA TRP A 469 -19.67 -19.57 5.91
C TRP A 469 -19.08 -19.66 4.52
N ALA A 470 -19.69 -20.48 3.67
CA ALA A 470 -19.21 -20.75 2.33
C ALA A 470 -19.79 -19.75 1.32
N ILE A 471 -18.90 -19.16 0.53
CA ILE A 471 -19.22 -18.23 -0.54
C ILE A 471 -18.74 -18.83 -1.86
N LEU A 472 -19.68 -18.95 -2.78
CA LEU A 472 -19.47 -19.44 -4.13
C LEU A 472 -19.18 -18.27 -5.09
N PRO A 473 -18.47 -18.52 -6.20
CA PRO A 473 -18.44 -17.61 -7.34
C PRO A 473 -19.85 -17.20 -7.77
N TYR A 474 -20.00 -15.98 -8.29
CA TYR A 474 -21.29 -15.52 -8.81
C TYR A 474 -21.80 -16.40 -9.97
N ASP A 475 -20.92 -16.69 -10.93
CA ASP A 475 -21.16 -17.63 -12.02
C ASP A 475 -19.82 -18.15 -12.58
N TYR A 476 -19.90 -19.10 -13.51
CA TYR A 476 -18.72 -19.68 -14.15
C TYR A 476 -17.91 -18.70 -15.03
N LYS A 477 -18.44 -17.51 -15.34
CA LYS A 477 -17.77 -16.49 -16.17
C LYS A 477 -17.05 -15.43 -15.34
N SER A 478 -17.44 -15.30 -14.08
CA SER A 478 -16.96 -14.27 -13.17
C SER A 478 -15.63 -14.62 -12.51
N GLY A 479 -15.23 -15.90 -12.57
CA GLY A 479 -14.05 -16.43 -11.90
C GLY A 479 -14.26 -16.58 -10.39
N ALA A 480 -13.20 -16.99 -9.70
CA ALA A 480 -13.22 -17.20 -8.25
C ALA A 480 -13.66 -15.95 -7.48
N PHE A 481 -14.42 -16.15 -6.39
CA PHE A 481 -14.85 -15.05 -5.53
C PHE A 481 -13.67 -14.41 -4.78
N SER A 482 -12.68 -15.20 -4.39
CA SER A 482 -11.47 -14.74 -3.71
C SER A 482 -10.22 -15.45 -4.20
N ALA A 483 -9.06 -14.91 -3.86
CA ALA A 483 -7.76 -15.50 -4.14
C ALA A 483 -6.81 -15.30 -2.94
N PRO A 484 -5.66 -16.01 -2.88
CA PRO A 484 -4.62 -15.76 -1.89
C PRO A 484 -4.28 -14.27 -1.81
N GLY A 485 -4.23 -13.73 -0.58
CA GLY A 485 -4.09 -12.30 -0.32
C GLY A 485 -5.41 -11.58 -0.04
N ASP A 486 -6.58 -12.17 -0.30
CA ASP A 486 -7.87 -11.59 0.09
C ASP A 486 -8.25 -11.89 1.55
N SER A 487 -7.54 -12.78 2.25
CA SER A 487 -7.78 -13.09 3.66
C SER A 487 -7.87 -11.84 4.52
N GLY A 488 -8.85 -11.81 5.41
CA GLY A 488 -9.19 -10.67 6.23
C GLY A 488 -10.14 -9.67 5.57
N SER A 489 -10.54 -9.83 4.31
CA SER A 489 -11.60 -8.99 3.69
C SER A 489 -12.93 -9.19 4.40
N ILE A 490 -13.70 -8.12 4.61
CA ILE A 490 -15.09 -8.23 5.04
C ILE A 490 -15.97 -8.58 3.84
N ILE A 491 -16.91 -9.50 4.05
CA ILE A 491 -17.95 -9.91 3.11
C ILE A 491 -19.27 -9.31 3.59
N VAL A 492 -20.03 -8.68 2.69
CA VAL A 492 -21.25 -7.94 3.01
C VAL A 492 -22.37 -8.26 2.04
N ASP A 493 -23.63 -8.07 2.42
CA ASP A 493 -24.74 -8.16 1.46
C ASP A 493 -24.92 -6.87 0.65
N GLY A 494 -25.83 -6.89 -0.33
CA GLY A 494 -26.17 -5.70 -1.12
C GLY A 494 -26.74 -4.53 -0.31
N ARG A 495 -27.16 -4.74 0.94
CA ARG A 495 -27.66 -3.68 1.82
C ARG A 495 -26.54 -3.04 2.66
N GLY A 496 -25.31 -3.51 2.52
CA GLY A 496 -24.17 -3.06 3.31
C GLY A 496 -24.12 -3.67 4.71
N ARG A 497 -24.80 -4.79 4.97
CA ARG A 497 -24.71 -5.48 6.27
C ARG A 497 -23.51 -6.40 6.30
N PHE A 498 -22.80 -6.41 7.42
CA PHE A 498 -21.63 -7.27 7.61
C PHE A 498 -22.06 -8.75 7.65
N GLY A 499 -21.48 -9.57 6.79
CA GLY A 499 -21.77 -11.00 6.67
C GLY A 499 -20.70 -11.88 7.32
N GLY A 500 -19.43 -11.70 6.97
CA GLY A 500 -18.36 -12.53 7.52
C GLY A 500 -16.96 -12.03 7.20
N LEU A 501 -15.98 -12.44 8.00
CA LEU A 501 -14.56 -12.15 7.78
C LEU A 501 -13.93 -13.31 7.01
N LEU A 502 -13.36 -13.04 5.84
CA LEU A 502 -12.73 -14.07 4.99
C LEU A 502 -11.50 -14.65 5.69
N THR A 503 -11.46 -15.97 5.88
CA THR A 503 -10.37 -16.68 6.57
C THR A 503 -9.66 -17.69 5.67
N GLY A 504 -10.31 -18.21 4.63
CA GLY A 504 -9.68 -19.16 3.73
C GLY A 504 -10.53 -19.52 2.51
N GLY A 505 -10.17 -20.62 1.85
CA GLY A 505 -10.89 -21.18 0.71
C GLY A 505 -10.45 -22.60 0.41
N ALA A 506 -11.20 -23.28 -0.46
CA ALA A 506 -10.86 -24.57 -1.02
C ALA A 506 -10.83 -24.47 -2.55
N GLY A 507 -9.91 -25.21 -3.17
CA GLY A 507 -9.77 -25.26 -4.61
C GLY A 507 -8.57 -26.07 -5.04
N ASN A 508 -8.27 -26.06 -6.34
CA ASN A 508 -7.15 -26.80 -6.89
C ASN A 508 -5.86 -25.98 -6.78
N THR A 509 -4.82 -26.61 -6.24
CA THR A 509 -3.46 -26.04 -6.16
C THR A 509 -2.50 -26.66 -7.18
N GLU A 510 -2.96 -27.58 -8.04
CA GLU A 510 -2.17 -28.16 -9.11
C GLU A 510 -1.96 -27.15 -10.25
N ALA A 511 -0.76 -27.17 -10.85
CA ALA A 511 -0.32 -26.32 -11.98
C ALA A 511 0.02 -24.85 -11.66
N GLY A 512 0.16 -24.44 -10.40
CA GLY A 512 0.72 -23.13 -10.03
C GLY A 512 -0.23 -21.95 -10.21
N GLU A 513 -1.49 -22.21 -10.55
CA GLU A 513 -2.61 -21.28 -10.45
C GLU A 513 -3.47 -21.76 -9.27
N GLU A 514 -3.42 -21.04 -8.14
CA GLU A 514 -4.29 -21.32 -6.99
C GLU A 514 -5.71 -20.82 -7.31
N GLU A 515 -6.51 -21.68 -7.94
CA GLU A 515 -7.90 -21.37 -8.28
C GLU A 515 -8.82 -21.88 -7.15
N LEU A 516 -9.45 -20.94 -6.43
CA LEU A 516 -10.37 -21.25 -5.33
C LEU A 516 -11.78 -21.46 -5.88
N ASP A 517 -12.33 -22.65 -5.65
CA ASP A 517 -13.71 -23.01 -6.00
C ASP A 517 -14.70 -22.44 -4.98
N ILE A 518 -14.31 -22.43 -3.70
CA ILE A 518 -15.13 -21.99 -2.57
C ILE A 518 -14.31 -21.09 -1.66
N THR A 519 -14.90 -19.99 -1.22
CA THR A 519 -14.33 -19.11 -0.19
C THR A 519 -14.99 -19.37 1.15
N TYR A 520 -14.23 -19.31 2.24
CA TYR A 520 -14.69 -19.52 3.61
C TYR A 520 -14.50 -18.26 4.44
N ALA A 521 -15.52 -17.96 5.24
CA ALA A 521 -15.52 -16.82 6.14
C ALA A 521 -16.12 -17.17 7.50
N THR A 522 -15.57 -16.57 8.55
CA THR A 522 -16.16 -16.62 9.88
C THR A 522 -17.39 -15.71 9.91
N PRO A 523 -18.59 -16.22 10.30
CA PRO A 523 -19.79 -15.40 10.37
C PRO A 523 -19.65 -14.20 11.31
N PHE A 524 -20.07 -13.03 10.84
CA PHE A 524 -19.84 -11.78 11.56
C PHE A 524 -20.65 -11.67 12.85
N PHE A 525 -21.90 -12.17 12.87
CA PHE A 525 -22.75 -12.13 14.08
C PHE A 525 -22.06 -12.80 15.28
N TRP A 526 -21.37 -13.92 15.03
CA TRP A 526 -20.62 -14.65 16.04
C TRP A 526 -19.31 -13.93 16.36
N LEU A 527 -18.50 -13.59 15.33
CA LEU A 527 -17.21 -12.92 15.49
C LEU A 527 -17.32 -11.61 16.29
N TRP A 528 -18.38 -10.83 16.05
CA TRP A 528 -18.59 -9.55 16.73
C TRP A 528 -18.73 -9.72 18.25
N SER A 529 -19.44 -10.75 18.70
CA SER A 529 -19.56 -11.08 20.12
C SER A 529 -18.20 -11.47 20.72
N ARG A 530 -17.38 -12.22 19.97
CA ARG A 530 -16.03 -12.64 20.38
C ARG A 530 -15.11 -11.44 20.56
N ILE A 531 -15.10 -10.50 19.61
CA ILE A 531 -14.30 -9.27 19.69
C ILE A 531 -14.65 -8.49 20.96
N LYS A 532 -15.95 -8.29 21.24
CA LYS A 532 -16.41 -7.59 22.45
C LYS A 532 -15.99 -8.27 23.73
N ALA A 533 -16.16 -9.60 23.80
CA ALA A 533 -15.73 -10.40 24.94
C ALA A 533 -14.21 -10.40 25.13
N ASN A 534 -13.44 -10.14 24.07
CA ASN A 534 -11.98 -10.20 24.05
C ASN A 534 -11.29 -8.84 24.31
N GLY A 535 -11.89 -8.01 25.17
CA GLY A 535 -11.28 -6.75 25.63
C GLY A 535 -11.77 -5.48 24.93
N PHE A 536 -12.85 -5.56 24.15
CA PHE A 536 -13.45 -4.43 23.44
C PHE A 536 -14.97 -4.29 23.73
N PRO A 537 -15.40 -4.24 25.00
CA PRO A 537 -16.82 -4.29 25.37
C PRO A 537 -17.65 -3.13 24.80
N ASP A 538 -17.05 -1.94 24.73
CA ASP A 538 -17.70 -0.71 24.28
C ASP A 538 -17.57 -0.47 22.76
N ALA A 539 -16.93 -1.39 22.04
CA ALA A 539 -16.66 -1.20 20.63
C ALA A 539 -17.93 -1.13 19.78
N HIS A 540 -17.86 -0.30 18.74
CA HIS A 540 -18.93 -0.11 17.75
C HIS A 540 -18.39 0.03 16.33
N LEU A 541 -19.28 -0.24 15.36
CA LEU A 541 -18.98 -0.31 13.92
C LEU A 541 -19.09 1.03 13.19
N HIS A 542 -19.21 2.13 13.94
CA HIS A 542 -19.38 3.48 13.39
C HIS A 542 -18.20 4.39 13.76
N PRO A 543 -16.98 4.08 13.31
CA PRO A 543 -15.81 4.84 13.71
C PRO A 543 -15.80 6.24 13.12
N VAL A 544 -15.24 7.17 13.89
CA VAL A 544 -15.00 8.55 13.49
C VAL A 544 -13.57 8.90 13.86
N MET A 545 -12.80 9.43 12.91
CA MET A 545 -11.46 9.95 13.21
C MET A 545 -11.57 11.31 13.91
N ALA A 546 -10.84 11.47 15.01
CA ALA A 546 -10.80 12.72 15.79
C ALA A 546 -10.29 13.90 14.97
#